data_AF-A0A813FU24-F1
#
_entry.id   AF-A0A813FU24-F1
#
_cell.length_a   1.000
_cell.length_b   1.000
_cell.length_c   1.000
_cell.angle_alpha   90.00
_cell.angle_beta   90.00
_cell.angle_gamma   90.00
#
_symmetry.space_group_name_H-M   'P 1'
#
loop_
_entity.id
_entity.type
_entity.pdbx_description
1 polymer ?
#
loop_
_entity_poly.entity_id
_entity_poly.type
_entity_poly.pdbx_seq_one_letter_code
_entity_poly.pdbx_strand_id
1 'polypeptide(L)'
;MASVRTLPALLKGAGNAHQARFFKTQLGASSALISSCRGARFSSSSPDLQQKVDDFRRAVEKHLPADGKRAVFATAWLATDNVFVALMREHFPEVLKGMNLVAIDTLHLFPTTLPCAKLVEEKYGKKALWKAPNGVITLEEFIAKYGDCEELDSADFDFVSK
;
A
#
# COMPACT_ATOMS: atom_id res chain seq x y z
N MET A 1 -11.17 57.01 -25.66
CA MET A 1 -9.82 57.58 -25.42
C MET A 1 -8.94 56.48 -24.88
N ALA A 2 -7.94 56.07 -25.67
CA ALA A 2 -6.91 55.11 -25.31
C ALA A 2 -5.74 55.82 -24.63
N SER A 3 -4.98 55.11 -23.78
CA SER A 3 -3.53 55.28 -23.79
C SER A 3 -2.81 54.07 -23.17
N VAL A 4 -1.96 53.49 -24.00
CA VAL A 4 -1.02 52.38 -23.78
C VAL A 4 0.32 52.98 -23.37
N ARG A 5 1.06 52.36 -22.44
CA ARG A 5 2.52 52.50 -22.31
C ARG A 5 3.14 51.16 -21.90
N THR A 6 3.51 50.29 -22.84
CA THR A 6 4.87 50.01 -23.37
C THR A 6 5.99 49.76 -22.35
N LEU A 7 6.56 48.55 -22.45
CA LEU A 7 7.88 48.08 -21.97
C LEU A 7 9.04 48.82 -22.68
N PRO A 8 10.28 48.69 -22.14
CA PRO A 8 11.26 47.86 -22.87
C PRO A 8 12.11 46.93 -22.00
N ALA A 9 12.68 45.94 -22.68
CA ALA A 9 13.59 44.89 -22.19
C ALA A 9 15.08 45.31 -22.25
N LEU A 10 15.94 44.63 -21.46
CA LEU A 10 17.28 44.05 -21.77
C LEU A 10 18.11 43.93 -20.47
N LEU A 11 18.43 42.74 -19.97
CA LEU A 11 19.55 41.82 -20.30
C LEU A 11 20.95 42.23 -19.77
N LYS A 12 21.43 41.45 -18.78
CA LYS A 12 22.79 40.89 -18.55
C LYS A 12 22.72 40.18 -17.17
N GLY A 13 23.14 38.95 -16.92
CA GLY A 13 23.99 38.00 -17.62
C GLY A 13 24.89 37.31 -16.57
N ALA A 14 25.07 35.99 -16.70
CA ALA A 14 25.86 35.03 -15.90
C ALA A 14 25.17 34.48 -14.63
N GLY A 15 24.99 33.17 -14.42
CA GLY A 15 25.47 31.98 -15.13
C GLY A 15 26.12 31.00 -14.15
N ASN A 16 25.48 29.85 -13.94
CA ASN A 16 26.07 28.49 -13.86
C ASN A 16 24.98 27.52 -13.38
N ALA A 17 24.42 26.68 -14.27
CA ALA A 17 24.99 25.46 -14.84
C ALA A 17 24.67 24.23 -13.96
N HIS A 18 23.58 23.55 -14.29
CA HIS A 18 23.64 22.18 -14.85
C HIS A 18 22.22 21.69 -15.13
N GLN A 19 21.82 21.81 -16.39
CA GLN A 19 20.68 21.11 -16.97
C GLN A 19 21.20 20.30 -18.17
N ALA A 20 20.73 19.06 -18.25
CA ALA A 20 20.58 18.20 -19.41
C ALA A 20 21.28 18.57 -20.74
N ARG A 21 22.03 17.60 -21.27
CA ARG A 21 21.94 17.12 -22.67
C ARG A 21 23.00 16.04 -22.91
N PHE A 22 22.59 14.87 -23.40
CA PHE A 22 23.17 14.29 -24.61
C PHE A 22 22.17 13.28 -25.20
N PHE A 23 21.82 13.52 -26.47
CA PHE A 23 21.04 12.65 -27.35
C PHE A 23 21.77 12.68 -28.70
N LYS A 24 22.33 11.54 -29.16
CA LYS A 24 22.29 11.12 -30.57
C LYS A 24 22.86 9.70 -30.77
N THR A 25 21.94 8.82 -31.12
CA THR A 25 21.96 7.68 -32.06
C THR A 25 23.26 7.30 -32.78
N GLN A 26 23.59 6.00 -32.76
CA GLN A 26 23.86 5.22 -33.98
C GLN A 26 23.54 3.72 -33.79
N LEU A 27 22.91 3.14 -34.82
CA LEU A 27 22.50 1.74 -34.98
C LEU A 27 23.70 0.80 -35.14
N GLY A 28 23.56 -0.45 -34.66
CA GLY A 28 24.52 -1.54 -34.94
C GLY A 28 24.07 -2.90 -34.40
N ALA A 29 23.23 -3.57 -35.19
CA ALA A 29 22.88 -4.99 -35.30
C ALA A 29 23.30 -6.06 -34.25
N SER A 30 22.30 -6.94 -34.02
CA SER A 30 22.39 -8.41 -33.84
C SER A 30 22.84 -8.99 -32.49
N SER A 31 21.89 -9.55 -31.74
CA SER A 31 21.56 -10.98 -31.83
C SER A 31 20.65 -11.39 -30.67
N ALA A 32 19.84 -12.40 -30.91
CA ALA A 32 18.76 -12.90 -30.07
C ALA A 32 19.19 -13.26 -28.64
N LEU A 33 18.33 -12.92 -27.69
CA LEU A 33 17.86 -13.84 -26.65
C LEU A 33 16.54 -13.31 -26.11
N ILE A 34 15.46 -13.69 -26.81
CA ILE A 34 14.11 -13.74 -26.25
C ILE A 34 14.18 -14.82 -25.16
N SER A 35 14.60 -14.44 -23.95
CA SER A 35 14.36 -15.28 -22.77
C SER A 35 12.91 -15.06 -22.37
N SER A 36 12.08 -15.89 -22.96
CA SER A 36 10.72 -16.18 -22.57
C SER A 36 10.66 -16.40 -21.04
N CYS A 37 10.27 -15.37 -20.28
CA CYS A 37 9.66 -15.54 -18.97
C CYS A 37 8.24 -16.09 -19.19
N ARG A 38 8.16 -17.31 -19.73
CA ARG A 38 6.98 -18.17 -19.64
C ARG A 38 6.69 -18.29 -18.15
N GLY A 39 5.46 -17.98 -17.79
CA GLY A 39 4.99 -17.94 -16.42
C GLY A 39 5.59 -19.07 -15.60
N ALA A 40 6.25 -18.70 -14.50
CA ALA A 40 6.43 -19.59 -13.39
C ALA A 40 5.03 -20.00 -12.95
N ARG A 41 4.51 -21.08 -13.54
CA ARG A 41 3.37 -21.80 -13.00
C ARG A 41 3.80 -22.16 -11.60
N PHE A 42 3.08 -21.62 -10.62
CA PHE A 42 3.28 -21.96 -9.22
C PHE A 42 3.35 -23.48 -9.14
N SER A 43 4.51 -23.93 -8.68
CA SER A 43 4.84 -25.31 -8.35
C SER A 43 3.65 -25.94 -7.63
N SER A 44 3.28 -27.16 -8.03
CA SER A 44 2.19 -27.95 -7.45
C SER A 44 2.16 -27.81 -5.93
N SER A 45 1.15 -27.11 -5.43
CA SER A 45 0.81 -27.03 -4.01
C SER A 45 0.71 -28.45 -3.46
N SER A 46 1.19 -28.67 -2.23
CA SER A 46 0.92 -29.95 -1.56
C SER A 46 -0.60 -30.19 -1.53
N PRO A 47 -1.07 -31.45 -1.57
CA PRO A 47 -2.50 -31.75 -1.51
C PRO A 47 -3.22 -31.02 -0.37
N ASP A 48 -2.59 -30.95 0.80
CA ASP A 48 -3.10 -30.24 1.98
C ASP A 48 -3.24 -28.73 1.77
N LEU A 49 -2.27 -28.10 1.10
CA LEU A 49 -2.33 -26.66 0.81
C LEU A 49 -3.42 -26.38 -0.23
N GLN A 50 -3.57 -27.25 -1.23
CA GLN A 50 -4.62 -27.12 -2.23
C GLN A 50 -6.01 -27.24 -1.57
N GLN A 51 -6.18 -28.19 -0.65
CA GLN A 51 -7.44 -28.34 0.09
C GLN A 51 -7.79 -27.06 0.87
N LYS A 52 -6.81 -26.41 1.52
CA LYS A 52 -7.04 -25.13 2.22
C LYS A 52 -7.47 -24.01 1.27
N VAL A 53 -6.88 -23.95 0.07
CA VAL A 53 -7.29 -22.99 -0.97
C VAL A 53 -8.72 -23.27 -1.44
N ASP A 54 -9.08 -24.54 -1.64
CA ASP A 54 -10.44 -24.90 -2.04
C ASP A 54 -11.46 -24.64 -0.94
N ASP A 55 -11.10 -24.84 0.33
CA ASP A 55 -11.94 -24.50 1.49
C ASP A 55 -12.16 -22.99 1.58
N PHE A 56 -11.10 -22.20 1.38
CA PHE A 56 -11.19 -20.74 1.30
C PHE A 56 -12.14 -20.30 0.18
N ARG A 57 -12.02 -20.89 -1.01
CA ARG A 57 -12.89 -20.58 -2.15
C ARG A 57 -14.36 -20.85 -1.84
N ARG A 58 -14.66 -22.04 -1.28
CA ARG A 58 -16.03 -22.38 -0.87
C ARG A 58 -16.57 -21.45 0.20
N ALA A 59 -15.74 -21.01 1.15
CA ALA A 59 -16.15 -20.06 2.18
C ALA A 59 -16.48 -18.68 1.58
N VAL A 60 -15.67 -18.17 0.65
CA VAL A 60 -15.94 -16.90 -0.03
C VAL A 60 -17.25 -16.96 -0.80
N GLU A 61 -17.47 -18.01 -1.60
CA GLU A 61 -18.70 -18.18 -2.39
C GLU A 61 -19.95 -18.30 -1.50
N LYS A 62 -19.83 -18.95 -0.35
CA LYS A 62 -20.94 -19.16 0.59
C LYS A 62 -21.30 -17.90 1.37
N HIS A 63 -20.30 -17.09 1.75
CA HIS A 63 -20.47 -16.06 2.77
C HIS A 63 -20.36 -14.62 2.25
N LEU A 64 -19.69 -14.41 1.11
CA LEU A 64 -19.53 -13.07 0.55
C LEU A 64 -20.50 -12.84 -0.62
N PRO A 65 -21.03 -11.61 -0.77
CA PRO A 65 -21.79 -11.26 -1.96
C PRO A 65 -20.90 -11.34 -3.19
N ALA A 66 -21.45 -11.84 -4.30
CA ALA A 66 -20.71 -12.02 -5.55
C ALA A 66 -20.12 -10.72 -6.12
N ASP A 67 -20.72 -9.56 -5.79
CA ASP A 67 -20.23 -8.24 -6.17
C ASP A 67 -19.35 -7.58 -5.11
N GLY A 68 -19.10 -8.25 -3.98
CA GLY A 68 -18.29 -7.75 -2.86
C GLY A 68 -18.88 -6.56 -2.10
N LYS A 69 -20.01 -5.99 -2.52
CA LYS A 69 -20.52 -4.77 -1.91
C LYS A 69 -20.99 -5.02 -0.49
N ARG A 70 -20.74 -4.05 0.40
CA ARG A 70 -21.02 -4.12 1.84
C ARG A 70 -20.17 -5.16 2.59
N ALA A 71 -19.27 -5.87 1.92
CA ALA A 71 -18.23 -6.64 2.61
C ALA A 71 -17.09 -5.70 3.00
N VAL A 72 -16.54 -5.91 4.19
CA VAL A 72 -15.38 -5.18 4.71
C VAL A 72 -14.37 -6.21 5.20
N PHE A 73 -13.12 -6.05 4.79
CA PHE A 73 -11.99 -6.77 5.36
C PHE A 73 -11.12 -5.78 6.14
N ALA A 74 -11.01 -5.99 7.44
CA ALA A 74 -10.09 -5.24 8.28
C ALA A 74 -8.69 -5.86 8.16
N THR A 75 -7.69 -5.05 7.82
CA THR A 75 -6.31 -5.49 7.63
C THR A 75 -5.38 -4.77 8.60
N ALA A 76 -4.46 -5.54 9.17
CA ALA A 76 -3.29 -5.04 9.90
C ALA A 76 -1.99 -5.28 9.09
N TRP A 77 -2.12 -5.74 7.83
CA TRP A 77 -1.03 -6.06 6.93
C TRP A 77 -0.10 -7.16 7.43
N LEU A 78 -0.66 -8.09 8.20
CA LEU A 78 0.03 -9.30 8.61
C LEU A 78 0.16 -10.26 7.42
N ALA A 79 1.00 -11.27 7.56
CA ALA A 79 1.20 -12.28 6.51
C ALA A 79 -0.12 -12.94 6.07
N THR A 80 -1.04 -13.20 7.01
CA THR A 80 -2.38 -13.73 6.75
C THR A 80 -3.22 -12.81 5.86
N ASP A 81 -3.17 -11.52 6.11
CA ASP A 81 -3.95 -10.50 5.41
C ASP A 81 -3.43 -10.38 3.97
N ASN A 82 -2.11 -10.45 3.80
CA ASN A 82 -1.45 -10.41 2.51
C ASN A 82 -1.78 -11.65 1.66
N VAL A 83 -1.84 -12.82 2.29
CA VAL A 83 -2.30 -14.07 1.64
C VAL A 83 -3.78 -13.97 1.26
N PHE A 84 -4.63 -13.42 2.14
CA PHE A 84 -6.05 -13.19 1.85
C PHE A 84 -6.22 -12.31 0.61
N VAL A 85 -5.53 -11.16 0.54
CA VAL A 85 -5.60 -10.26 -0.63
C VAL A 85 -5.11 -10.95 -1.90
N ALA A 86 -4.04 -11.74 -1.82
CA ALA A 86 -3.53 -12.50 -2.96
C ALA A 86 -4.55 -13.51 -3.48
N LEU A 87 -5.14 -14.33 -2.60
CA LEU A 87 -6.15 -15.34 -2.96
C LEU A 87 -7.44 -14.70 -3.49
N MET A 88 -7.88 -13.59 -2.88
CA MET A 88 -9.02 -12.82 -3.38
C MET A 88 -8.76 -12.26 -4.77
N ARG A 89 -7.54 -11.75 -5.03
CA ARG A 89 -7.17 -11.22 -6.35
C ARG A 89 -7.13 -12.31 -7.42
N GLU A 90 -6.65 -13.50 -7.06
CA GLU A 90 -6.53 -14.63 -7.98
C GLU A 90 -7.88 -15.27 -8.31
N HIS A 91 -8.69 -15.53 -7.29
CA HIS A 91 -9.92 -16.33 -7.45
C HIS A 91 -11.20 -15.50 -7.51
N PHE A 92 -11.22 -14.30 -6.91
CA PHE A 92 -12.44 -13.48 -6.75
C PHE A 92 -12.20 -11.98 -7.04
N PRO A 93 -11.65 -11.62 -8.22
CA PRO A 93 -11.27 -10.23 -8.51
C PRO A 93 -12.44 -9.24 -8.43
N GLU A 94 -13.65 -9.65 -8.84
CA GLU A 94 -14.85 -8.78 -8.76
C GLU A 94 -15.32 -8.57 -7.31
N VAL A 95 -15.27 -9.62 -6.47
CA VAL A 95 -15.56 -9.51 -5.03
C VAL A 95 -14.54 -8.58 -4.37
N LEU A 96 -13.24 -8.76 -4.65
CA LEU A 96 -12.18 -7.90 -4.12
C LEU A 96 -12.37 -6.44 -4.54
N LYS A 97 -12.81 -6.20 -5.78
CA LYS A 97 -13.07 -4.86 -6.29
C LYS A 97 -14.19 -4.16 -5.52
N GLY A 98 -15.30 -4.84 -5.25
CA GLY A 98 -16.46 -4.26 -4.54
C GLY A 98 -16.36 -4.22 -3.01
N MET A 99 -15.52 -5.08 -2.41
CA MET A 99 -15.25 -5.10 -0.96
C MET A 99 -14.46 -3.86 -0.51
N ASN A 100 -14.67 -3.38 0.71
CA ASN A 100 -13.77 -2.37 1.30
C ASN A 100 -12.64 -3.03 2.09
N LEU A 101 -11.41 -2.62 1.80
CA LEU A 101 -10.25 -2.95 2.63
C LEU A 101 -10.05 -1.80 3.61
N VAL A 102 -10.02 -2.05 4.92
CA VAL A 102 -9.92 -1.01 5.95
C VAL A 102 -8.70 -1.29 6.83
N ALA A 103 -7.83 -0.30 6.98
CA ALA A 103 -6.65 -0.38 7.83
C ALA A 103 -6.74 0.69 8.92
N ILE A 104 -6.32 0.34 10.13
CA ILE A 104 -6.27 1.29 11.25
C ILE A 104 -4.83 1.73 11.45
N ASP A 105 -4.59 3.02 11.30
CA ASP A 105 -3.34 3.64 11.72
C ASP A 105 -3.46 3.98 13.20
N THR A 106 -2.79 3.20 14.04
CA THR A 106 -2.77 3.42 15.49
C THR A 106 -1.85 4.55 15.89
N LEU A 107 -1.10 5.14 14.93
CA LEU A 107 0.02 6.06 15.16
C LEU A 107 1.20 5.41 15.90
N HIS A 108 1.10 4.11 16.19
CA HIS A 108 2.10 3.27 16.88
C HIS A 108 2.44 2.04 16.03
N LEU A 109 2.24 2.12 14.72
CA LEU A 109 2.59 1.03 13.81
C LEU A 109 4.10 0.84 13.78
N PHE A 110 4.54 -0.40 13.58
CA PHE A 110 5.93 -0.66 13.25
C PHE A 110 6.34 0.14 12.00
N PRO A 111 7.58 0.66 11.93
CA PRO A 111 8.05 1.43 10.77
C PRO A 111 7.91 0.70 9.42
N THR A 112 7.86 -0.63 9.45
CA THR A 112 7.73 -1.49 8.27
C THR A 112 6.30 -1.70 7.80
N THR A 113 5.28 -1.36 8.60
CA THR A 113 3.88 -1.64 8.28
C THR A 113 3.39 -0.84 7.06
N LEU A 114 3.64 0.47 7.03
CA LEU A 114 3.23 1.32 5.89
C LEU A 114 3.95 0.94 4.58
N PRO A 115 5.28 0.69 4.58
CA PRO A 115 5.96 0.12 3.42
C PRO A 115 5.37 -1.22 2.94
N CYS A 116 5.08 -2.14 3.86
CA CYS A 116 4.48 -3.44 3.52
C CYS A 116 3.11 -3.26 2.85
N ALA A 117 2.24 -2.44 3.46
CA ALA A 117 0.94 -2.12 2.89
C ALA A 117 1.06 -1.59 1.47
N LYS A 118 1.92 -0.58 1.25
CA LYS A 118 2.13 0.00 -0.08
C LYS A 118 2.52 -1.04 -1.13
N LEU A 119 3.44 -1.94 -0.80
CA LEU A 119 3.87 -3.00 -1.71
C LEU A 119 2.72 -3.96 -2.06
N VAL A 120 1.89 -4.31 -1.09
CA VAL A 120 0.75 -5.23 -1.29
C VAL A 120 -0.36 -4.53 -2.11
N GLU A 121 -0.67 -3.27 -1.78
CA GLU A 121 -1.65 -2.46 -2.52
C GLU A 121 -1.25 -2.27 -3.98
N GLU A 122 0.03 -1.97 -4.25
CA GLU A 122 0.57 -1.84 -5.61
C GLU A 122 0.56 -3.16 -6.36
N LYS A 123 0.99 -4.25 -5.71
CA LYS A 123 1.06 -5.58 -6.34
C LYS A 123 -0.31 -6.12 -6.75
N TYR A 124 -1.33 -5.94 -5.91
CA TYR A 124 -2.66 -6.54 -6.13
C TYR A 124 -3.73 -5.53 -6.58
N GLY A 125 -3.39 -4.23 -6.66
CA GLY A 125 -4.27 -3.19 -7.18
C GLY A 125 -5.46 -2.87 -6.27
N LYS A 126 -5.32 -3.05 -4.95
CA LYS A 126 -6.38 -2.79 -3.97
C LYS A 126 -5.85 -1.88 -2.86
N LYS A 127 -6.36 -0.64 -2.80
CA LYS A 127 -6.02 0.31 -1.74
C LYS A 127 -6.89 0.10 -0.49
N ALA A 128 -6.29 0.22 0.68
CA ALA A 128 -7.02 0.30 1.95
C ALA A 128 -7.52 1.71 2.24
N LEU A 129 -8.66 1.76 2.92
CA LEU A 129 -9.18 2.94 3.57
C LEU A 129 -8.51 3.04 4.95
N TRP A 130 -7.53 3.91 5.07
CA TRP A 130 -6.83 4.17 6.31
C TRP A 130 -7.68 5.03 7.25
N LYS A 131 -7.75 4.63 8.52
CA LYS A 131 -8.43 5.37 9.59
C LYS A 131 -7.46 5.60 10.74
N ALA A 132 -7.36 6.85 11.16
CA ALA A 132 -6.58 7.26 12.32
C ALA A 132 -7.52 7.73 13.45
N PRO A 133 -7.03 7.88 14.70
CA PRO A 133 -7.79 8.48 15.79
C PRO A 133 -8.40 9.84 15.42
N ASN A 134 -9.61 10.11 15.92
CA ASN A 134 -10.35 11.30 15.54
C ASN A 134 -9.64 12.60 15.97
N GLY A 135 -9.38 13.46 14.98
CA GLY A 135 -8.79 14.78 15.19
C GLY A 135 -7.30 14.75 15.59
N VAL A 136 -6.60 13.68 15.21
CA VAL A 136 -5.15 13.50 15.43
C VAL A 136 -4.56 12.82 14.19
N ILE A 137 -3.46 13.35 13.67
CA ILE A 137 -2.78 12.82 12.47
C ILE A 137 -1.34 12.38 12.72
N THR A 138 -0.75 12.75 13.85
CA THR A 138 0.62 12.32 14.21
C THR A 138 0.68 11.74 15.62
N LEU A 139 1.72 10.94 15.87
CA LEU A 139 2.00 10.38 17.19
C LEU A 139 2.22 11.50 18.23
N GLU A 140 2.90 12.58 17.84
CA GLU A 140 3.16 13.72 18.72
C GLU A 140 1.86 14.41 19.14
N GLU A 141 0.93 14.60 18.20
CA GLU A 141 -0.41 15.13 18.51
C GLU A 141 -1.21 14.16 19.40
N PHE A 142 -1.05 12.85 19.18
CA PHE A 142 -1.71 11.83 19.99
C PHE A 142 -1.25 11.90 21.44
N ILE A 143 0.07 11.89 21.64
CA ILE A 143 0.71 11.99 22.96
C ILE A 143 0.35 13.31 23.63
N ALA A 144 0.35 14.43 22.90
CA ALA A 144 -0.02 15.73 23.46
C ALA A 144 -1.48 15.79 23.94
N LYS A 145 -2.39 15.07 23.26
CA LYS A 145 -3.83 15.11 23.55
C LYS A 145 -4.26 14.08 24.59
N TYR A 146 -3.71 12.87 24.53
CA TYR A 146 -4.16 11.74 25.32
C TYR A 146 -3.13 11.27 26.36
N GLY A 147 -1.92 11.83 26.34
CA GLY A 147 -0.79 11.36 27.13
C GLY A 147 -0.03 10.24 26.42
N ASP A 148 1.20 10.02 26.86
CA ASP A 148 1.92 8.77 26.59
C ASP A 148 1.56 7.79 27.69
N CYS A 149 1.20 6.55 27.34
CA CYS A 149 1.16 5.50 28.33
C CYS A 149 2.60 5.05 28.55
N GLU A 150 3.29 5.66 29.51
CA GLU A 150 4.51 5.07 30.03
C GLU A 150 4.19 3.60 30.40
N GLU A 151 5.05 2.67 29.97
CA GLU A 151 4.96 1.30 30.43
C GLU A 151 4.90 1.35 31.95
N LEU A 152 3.77 0.94 32.55
CA LEU A 152 3.70 0.71 33.98
C LEU A 152 4.89 -0.20 34.30
N ASP A 153 5.84 0.29 35.09
CA ASP A 153 6.85 -0.59 35.66
C ASP A 153 6.08 -1.74 36.30
N SER A 154 6.55 -2.96 36.06
CA SER A 154 6.10 -4.16 36.75
C SER A 154 5.88 -3.95 38.26
N ALA A 155 6.69 -3.10 38.90
CA ALA A 155 6.55 -2.72 40.29
C ALA A 155 5.31 -1.86 40.59
N ASP A 156 4.93 -0.96 39.69
CA ASP A 156 3.76 -0.08 39.85
C ASP A 156 2.44 -0.84 39.60
N PHE A 157 2.42 -1.82 38.68
CA PHE A 157 1.24 -2.65 38.46
C PHE A 157 0.87 -3.49 39.71
N ASP A 158 1.87 -3.97 40.46
CA ASP A 158 1.67 -4.79 41.66
C ASP A 158 1.14 -3.96 42.87
N PHE A 159 1.37 -2.64 42.87
CA PHE A 159 0.86 -1.74 43.91
C PHE A 159 -0.58 -1.29 43.67
N VAL A 160 -1.02 -1.18 42.41
CA VAL A 160 -2.34 -0.63 42.05
C VAL A 160 -3.39 -1.73 41.83
N SER A 161 -2.98 -2.99 41.68
CA SER A 161 -3.88 -4.14 41.41
C SER A 161 -4.42 -4.87 42.65
N LYS A 162 -4.33 -4.28 43.85
CA LYS A 162 -4.90 -4.84 45.08
C LYS A 162 -6.34 -4.41 45.36
#